data_AF-A0A8T3QRS0-F1
#
_entry.id   AF-A0A8T3QRS0-F1
#
_cell.length_a   1.000
_cell.length_b   1.000
_cell.length_c   1.000
_cell.angle_alpha   90.00
_cell.angle_beta   90.00
_cell.angle_gamma   90.00
#
_symmetry.space_group_name_H-M   'P 1'
#
loop_
_entity.id
_entity.type
_entity.pdbx_description
1 polymer ?
#
loop_
_entity_poly.entity_id
_entity_poly.type
_entity_poly.pdbx_seq_one_letter_code
_entity_poly.pdbx_strand_id
1 'polypeptide(L)'
;MRIYEGSPRQDFEEVFRSIGAFIDQRVMRDVLLVEAPDGFIVQGVVTAGGSGGTWSEAMGSQTKETLTFLDDDIARFMEESVARRGHASPEAKNALAGFYETALRVIGRYIDEQKPRDVFFFEQDGAFVVRLFQFGQAGGHHTLAEFTRDDIAQMVNQGPTLRVPVPAPKPA
;
A
#
# COMPACT_ATOMS: atom_id res chain seq x y z
N MET A 1 -8.47 0.88 22.69
CA MET A 1 -9.44 -0.22 22.54
C MET A 1 -9.34 -0.68 21.09
N ARG A 2 -8.87 -1.91 20.85
CA ARG A 2 -8.82 -2.55 19.53
C ARG A 2 -10.03 -3.46 19.46
N ILE A 3 -10.87 -3.32 18.45
CA ILE A 3 -12.24 -3.88 18.51
C ILE A 3 -12.45 -5.20 17.76
N TYR A 4 -11.57 -5.65 16.86
CA TYR A 4 -11.79 -6.94 16.17
C TYR A 4 -10.49 -7.64 15.80
N GLU A 5 -10.37 -8.91 16.20
CA GLU A 5 -9.51 -9.90 15.56
C GLU A 5 -10.15 -10.18 14.18
N GLY A 6 -9.49 -9.79 13.08
CA GLY A 6 -10.02 -9.91 11.71
C GLY A 6 -10.66 -8.64 11.11
N SER A 7 -10.39 -7.45 11.63
CA SER A 7 -10.75 -6.19 10.93
C SER A 7 -9.93 -6.06 9.63
N PRO A 8 -10.46 -5.47 8.54
CA PRO A 8 -9.74 -5.24 7.28
C PRO A 8 -8.36 -4.60 7.47
N ARG A 9 -8.17 -3.83 8.55
CA ARG A 9 -6.93 -3.10 8.87
C ARG A 9 -5.84 -3.97 9.49
N GLN A 10 -6.14 -5.24 9.79
CA GLN A 10 -5.15 -6.24 10.17
C GLN A 10 -4.57 -6.99 8.96
N ASP A 11 -5.07 -6.72 7.75
CA ASP A 11 -4.51 -7.18 6.48
C ASP A 11 -3.96 -5.95 5.73
N PHE A 12 -2.85 -5.40 6.25
CA PHE A 12 -2.19 -4.27 5.63
C PHE A 12 -1.71 -4.63 4.22
N GLU A 13 -1.32 -5.88 3.93
CA GLU A 13 -1.01 -6.30 2.55
C GLU A 13 -2.15 -5.96 1.58
N GLU A 14 -3.38 -6.37 1.87
CA GLU A 14 -4.51 -6.15 0.96
C GLU A 14 -4.99 -4.69 0.95
N VAL A 15 -5.01 -4.03 2.11
CA VAL A 15 -5.42 -2.62 2.23
C VAL A 15 -4.45 -1.72 1.49
N PHE A 16 -3.15 -1.84 1.76
CA PHE A 16 -2.13 -1.00 1.15
C PHE A 16 -2.03 -1.26 -0.35
N ARG A 17 -2.16 -2.53 -0.79
CA ARG A 17 -2.25 -2.84 -2.23
C ARG A 17 -3.43 -2.12 -2.89
N SER A 18 -4.60 -2.13 -2.27
CA SER A 18 -5.81 -1.52 -2.83
C SER A 18 -5.70 0.01 -2.91
N ILE A 19 -5.12 0.64 -1.87
CA ILE A 19 -4.77 2.07 -1.88
C ILE A 19 -3.72 2.37 -2.96
N GLY A 20 -2.71 1.52 -3.12
CA GLY A 20 -1.68 1.67 -4.16
C GLY A 20 -2.27 1.66 -5.57
N ALA A 21 -3.23 0.76 -5.81
CA ALA A 21 -3.92 0.70 -7.09
C ALA A 21 -4.74 1.96 -7.38
N PHE A 22 -5.33 2.59 -6.35
CA PHE A 22 -6.00 3.88 -6.47
C PHE A 22 -5.00 5.01 -6.80
N ILE A 23 -3.85 5.04 -6.12
CA ILE A 23 -2.78 6.02 -6.36
C ILE A 23 -2.29 5.94 -7.80
N ASP A 24 -2.05 4.72 -8.30
CA ASP A 24 -1.61 4.48 -9.69
C ASP A 24 -2.63 5.01 -10.71
N GLN A 25 -3.93 4.77 -10.50
CA GLN A 25 -4.98 5.27 -11.39
C GLN A 25 -5.06 6.79 -11.42
N ARG A 26 -4.79 7.45 -10.29
CA ARG A 26 -4.83 8.91 -10.16
C ARG A 26 -3.54 9.59 -10.61
N VAL A 27 -2.51 8.80 -10.96
CA VAL A 27 -1.17 9.28 -11.33
C VAL A 27 -0.62 10.23 -10.25
N MET A 28 -0.84 9.84 -8.98
CA MET A 28 -0.38 10.56 -7.81
C MET A 28 1.05 10.13 -7.46
N ARG A 29 1.86 11.08 -6.97
CA ARG A 29 3.23 10.87 -6.50
C ARG A 29 3.52 11.63 -5.21
N ASP A 30 4.67 11.38 -4.60
CA ASP A 30 5.10 12.01 -3.34
C ASP A 30 4.05 11.80 -2.23
N VAL A 31 3.73 10.52 -2.01
CA VAL A 31 2.54 10.10 -1.26
C VAL A 31 2.80 10.06 0.25
N LEU A 32 1.91 10.67 1.02
CA LEU A 32 1.80 10.51 2.47
C LEU A 32 0.58 9.65 2.78
N LEU A 33 0.69 8.70 3.70
CA LEU A 33 -0.43 7.91 4.19
C LEU A 33 -0.36 7.81 5.72
N VAL A 34 -1.47 8.16 6.36
CA VAL A 34 -1.57 8.21 7.83
C VAL A 34 -2.80 7.42 8.26
N GLU A 35 -2.62 6.48 9.18
CA GLU A 35 -3.74 5.78 9.80
C GLU A 35 -4.57 6.74 10.66
N ALA A 36 -5.87 6.79 10.41
CA ALA A 36 -6.86 7.53 11.21
C ALA A 36 -7.71 6.53 12.03
N PRO A 37 -8.60 6.94 12.93
CA PRO A 37 -9.47 5.97 13.63
C PRO A 37 -10.42 5.18 12.73
N ASP A 38 -10.85 5.75 11.61
CA ASP A 38 -11.92 5.27 10.71
C ASP A 38 -11.47 5.05 9.26
N GLY A 39 -10.16 5.18 9.00
CA GLY A 39 -9.52 4.69 7.78
C GLY A 39 -8.12 5.27 7.59
N PHE A 40 -7.86 5.91 6.45
CA PHE A 40 -6.57 6.52 6.14
C PHE A 40 -6.73 7.92 5.57
N ILE A 41 -5.82 8.81 5.93
CA ILE A 41 -5.62 10.08 5.23
C ILE A 41 -4.50 9.85 4.22
N VAL A 42 -4.78 10.13 2.94
CA VAL A 42 -3.80 10.03 1.85
C VAL A 42 -3.60 11.42 1.26
N GLN A 43 -2.35 11.85 1.20
CA GLN A 43 -1.96 13.08 0.51
C GLN A 43 -0.98 12.76 -0.59
N GLY A 44 -1.01 13.52 -1.67
CA GLY A 44 0.01 13.42 -2.70
C GLY A 44 -0.14 14.51 -3.74
N VAL A 45 0.80 14.52 -4.69
CA VAL A 45 0.88 15.46 -5.79
C VAL A 45 0.32 14.80 -7.04
N VAL A 46 -0.67 15.42 -7.65
CA VAL A 46 -1.22 15.03 -8.95
C VAL A 46 -0.82 16.07 -9.99
N THR A 47 -0.43 15.59 -11.17
CA THR A 47 -0.12 16.47 -12.30
C THR A 47 -1.37 16.60 -13.17
N ALA A 48 -1.94 17.81 -13.26
CA ALA A 48 -3.04 18.08 -14.18
C ALA A 48 -2.52 18.08 -15.62
N GLY A 49 -3.13 17.30 -16.52
CA GLY A 49 -2.70 17.28 -17.93
C GLY A 49 -3.22 16.14 -18.82
N GLY A 50 -4.19 15.34 -18.37
CA GLY A 50 -4.54 14.08 -19.05
C GLY A 50 -5.84 14.02 -19.86
N SER A 51 -6.66 15.09 -19.97
CA SER A 51 -7.92 14.99 -20.72
C SER A 51 -8.39 16.31 -21.36
N GLY A 52 -8.22 16.40 -22.68
CA GLY A 52 -9.17 17.07 -23.58
C GLY A 52 -9.25 18.61 -23.63
N GLY A 53 -8.40 19.36 -22.91
CA GLY A 53 -8.41 20.83 -22.90
C GLY A 53 -7.09 21.45 -23.31
N THR A 54 -7.16 22.63 -23.93
CA THR A 54 -6.09 23.48 -24.49
C THR A 54 -4.67 23.21 -23.95
N TRP A 55 -3.88 22.53 -24.80
CA TRP A 55 -2.54 21.97 -24.57
C TRP A 55 -1.49 22.91 -23.92
N SER A 56 -1.73 24.22 -23.90
CA SER A 56 -0.74 25.24 -23.51
C SER A 56 -0.78 25.70 -22.05
N GLU A 57 -1.89 25.53 -21.32
CA GLU A 57 -2.03 26.05 -19.93
C GLU A 57 -1.94 24.95 -18.85
N ALA A 58 -2.10 23.68 -19.21
CA ALA A 58 -2.07 22.56 -18.27
C ALA A 58 -0.68 21.91 -18.13
N MET A 59 0.32 22.27 -18.94
CA MET A 59 1.67 21.69 -18.80
C MET A 59 2.31 22.12 -17.47
N GLY A 60 2.37 21.18 -16.52
CA GLY A 60 3.16 21.32 -15.30
C GLY A 60 2.41 21.85 -14.08
N SER A 61 1.08 22.00 -14.12
CA SER A 61 0.32 22.30 -12.91
C SER A 61 0.30 21.07 -12.00
N GLN A 62 1.01 21.18 -10.88
CA GLN A 62 1.03 20.19 -9.81
C GLN A 62 0.09 20.66 -8.70
N THR A 63 -0.88 19.83 -8.36
CA THR A 63 -1.81 20.11 -7.27
C THR A 63 -1.62 19.09 -6.16
N LYS A 64 -1.52 19.60 -4.92
CA LYS A 64 -1.58 18.75 -3.74
C LYS A 64 -3.03 18.39 -3.49
N GLU A 65 -3.28 17.10 -3.29
CA GLU A 65 -4.59 16.59 -2.94
C GLU A 65 -4.53 15.89 -1.59
N THR A 66 -5.61 15.97 -0.84
CA THR A 66 -5.81 15.26 0.42
C THR A 66 -7.12 14.53 0.32
N LEU A 67 -7.07 13.22 0.53
CA LEU A 67 -8.20 12.32 0.52
C LEU A 67 -8.31 11.64 1.88
N THR A 68 -9.55 11.41 2.29
CA THR A 68 -9.84 10.55 3.43
C THR A 68 -10.51 9.30 2.89
N PHE A 69 -9.87 8.15 3.09
CA PHE A 69 -10.44 6.86 2.79
C PHE A 69 -11.02 6.29 4.06
N LEU A 70 -12.34 6.19 4.12
CA LEU A 70 -13.01 5.53 5.24
C LEU A 70 -12.97 4.02 5.07
N ASP A 71 -13.26 3.27 6.14
CA ASP A 71 -13.29 1.80 6.10
C ASP A 71 -14.19 1.26 4.96
N ASP A 72 -15.31 1.92 4.66
CA ASP A 72 -16.20 1.56 3.54
C ASP A 72 -15.57 1.79 2.16
N ASP A 73 -14.78 2.87 2.00
CA ASP A 73 -14.06 3.13 0.75
C ASP A 73 -12.99 2.07 0.52
N ILE A 74 -12.28 1.67 1.58
CA ILE A 74 -11.25 0.63 1.53
C ILE A 74 -11.87 -0.71 1.13
N ALA A 75 -13.01 -1.07 1.74
CA ALA A 75 -13.73 -2.29 1.39
C ALA A 75 -14.12 -2.30 -0.11
N ARG A 76 -14.64 -1.17 -0.62
CA ARG A 76 -14.95 -1.00 -2.05
C ARG A 76 -13.69 -1.16 -2.93
N PHE A 77 -12.58 -0.52 -2.57
CA PHE A 77 -11.33 -0.61 -3.34
C PHE A 77 -10.78 -2.03 -3.40
N MET A 78 -10.92 -2.81 -2.32
CA MET A 78 -10.54 -4.22 -2.30
C MET A 78 -11.39 -5.04 -3.27
N GLU A 79 -12.71 -4.85 -3.25
CA GLU A 79 -13.65 -5.53 -4.17
C GLU A 79 -13.34 -5.19 -5.64
N GLU A 80 -13.17 -3.90 -5.96
CA GLU A 80 -12.78 -3.44 -7.29
C GLU A 80 -11.44 -4.01 -7.74
N SER A 81 -10.48 -4.13 -6.82
CA SER A 81 -9.16 -4.70 -7.12
C SER A 81 -9.23 -6.20 -7.40
N VAL A 82 -10.08 -6.94 -6.68
CA VAL A 82 -10.34 -8.36 -6.97
C VAL A 82 -11.03 -8.50 -8.34
N ALA A 83 -12.03 -7.67 -8.62
CA ALA A 83 -12.77 -7.69 -9.88
C ALA A 83 -11.85 -7.40 -11.09
N ARG A 84 -10.97 -6.39 -11.00
CA ARG A 84 -10.00 -6.04 -12.06
C ARG A 84 -9.04 -7.17 -12.39
N ARG A 85 -8.57 -7.91 -11.37
CA ARG A 85 -7.62 -9.01 -11.57
C ARG A 85 -8.25 -10.26 -12.20
N GLY A 86 -9.56 -10.45 -12.02
CA GLY A 86 -10.31 -11.59 -12.55
C GLY A 86 -9.60 -12.96 -12.36
N HIS A 87 -9.80 -13.87 -13.32
CA HIS A 87 -9.13 -15.17 -13.38
C HIS A 87 -7.76 -15.13 -14.08
N ALA A 88 -7.11 -13.97 -14.20
CA ALA A 88 -5.80 -13.88 -14.84
C ALA A 88 -4.75 -14.73 -14.09
N SER A 89 -3.74 -15.23 -14.83
CA SER A 89 -2.63 -15.94 -14.20
C SER A 89 -1.88 -15.02 -13.23
N PRO A 90 -1.21 -15.55 -12.19
CA PRO A 90 -0.41 -14.74 -11.28
C PRO A 90 0.65 -13.87 -12.00
N GLU A 91 1.26 -14.36 -13.09
CA GLU A 91 2.21 -13.56 -13.87
C GLU A 91 1.53 -12.40 -14.60
N ALA A 92 0.35 -12.65 -15.20
CA ALA A 92 -0.42 -11.61 -15.87
C ALA A 92 -0.95 -10.54 -14.89
N LYS A 93 -1.32 -10.95 -13.67
CA LYS A 93 -1.77 -10.03 -12.61
C LYS A 93 -0.66 -9.07 -12.16
N ASN A 94 0.56 -9.57 -12.02
CA ASN A 94 1.71 -8.72 -11.67
C ASN A 94 2.12 -7.78 -12.81
N ALA A 95 1.98 -8.22 -14.07
CA ALA A 95 2.27 -7.37 -15.23
C ALA A 95 1.26 -6.24 -15.45
N LEU A 96 0.04 -6.37 -14.90
CA LEU A 96 -1.02 -5.37 -14.97
C LEU A 96 -1.04 -4.41 -13.78
N ALA A 97 -0.34 -4.73 -12.69
CA ALA A 97 -0.30 -3.91 -11.49
C ALA A 97 0.62 -2.69 -11.69
N GLY A 98 0.18 -1.54 -11.19
CA GLY A 98 1.00 -0.34 -11.20
C GLY A 98 2.14 -0.40 -10.17
N PHE A 99 2.95 0.66 -10.15
CA PHE A 99 4.11 0.75 -9.27
C PHE A 99 3.68 0.76 -7.81
N TYR A 100 2.73 1.62 -7.44
CA TYR A 100 2.27 1.75 -6.06
C TYR A 100 1.48 0.52 -5.61
N GLU A 101 0.61 -0.06 -6.45
CA GLU A 101 -0.07 -1.32 -6.14
C GLU A 101 0.94 -2.42 -5.75
N THR A 102 2.02 -2.53 -6.51
CA THR A 102 3.06 -3.54 -6.30
C THR A 102 3.90 -3.26 -5.05
N ALA A 103 4.39 -2.03 -4.90
CA ALA A 103 5.24 -1.63 -3.77
C ALA A 103 4.48 -1.69 -2.44
N LEU A 104 3.27 -1.12 -2.42
CA LEU A 104 2.45 -1.06 -1.21
C LEU A 104 1.97 -2.43 -0.76
N ARG A 105 1.80 -3.40 -1.67
CA ARG A 105 1.53 -4.80 -1.29
C ARG A 105 2.64 -5.39 -0.44
N VAL A 106 3.90 -5.30 -0.90
CA VAL A 106 5.03 -5.91 -0.19
C VAL A 106 5.37 -5.16 1.09
N ILE A 107 5.17 -3.84 1.12
CA ILE A 107 5.27 -3.04 2.34
C ILE A 107 4.16 -3.42 3.32
N GLY A 108 2.91 -3.55 2.85
CA GLY A 108 1.78 -3.99 3.68
C GLY A 108 2.05 -5.35 4.32
N ARG A 109 2.58 -6.30 3.56
CA ARG A 109 3.01 -7.61 4.08
C ARG A 109 4.07 -7.48 5.18
N TYR A 110 5.07 -6.62 4.99
CA TYR A 110 6.06 -6.33 6.02
C TYR A 110 5.40 -5.75 7.29
N ILE A 111 4.46 -4.82 7.14
CA ILE A 111 3.72 -4.20 8.25
C ILE A 111 2.94 -5.26 9.04
N ASP A 112 2.26 -6.19 8.35
CA ASP A 112 1.52 -7.28 8.97
C ASP A 112 2.41 -8.14 9.88
N GLU A 113 3.65 -8.40 9.45
CA GLU A 113 4.64 -9.15 10.23
C GLU A 113 5.08 -8.38 11.49
N GLN A 114 5.11 -7.05 11.43
CA GLN A 114 5.48 -6.19 12.57
C GLN A 114 4.37 -6.00 13.61
N LYS A 115 3.11 -6.29 13.26
CA LYS A 115 1.91 -6.17 14.11
C LYS A 115 1.81 -4.83 14.88
N PRO A 116 1.93 -3.68 14.21
CA PRO A 116 1.94 -2.37 14.85
C PRO A 116 0.58 -1.99 15.46
N ARG A 117 0.59 -0.92 16.24
CA ARG A 117 -0.58 -0.22 16.79
C ARG A 117 -1.08 0.88 15.88
N ASP A 118 -0.17 1.47 15.11
CA ASP A 118 -0.40 2.64 14.26
C ASP A 118 0.70 2.67 13.20
N VAL A 119 0.32 3.09 11.99
CA VAL A 119 1.17 3.16 10.81
C VAL A 119 1.14 4.57 10.24
N PHE A 120 2.34 5.09 10.00
CA PHE A 120 2.57 6.27 9.19
C PHE A 120 3.51 5.91 8.05
N PHE A 121 3.23 6.44 6.88
CA PHE A 121 3.93 6.13 5.65
C PHE A 121 4.20 7.41 4.86
N PHE A 122 5.37 7.47 4.24
CA PHE A 122 5.76 8.53 3.33
C PHE A 122 6.57 7.93 2.17
N GLU A 123 6.29 8.41 0.96
CA GLU A 123 7.02 8.07 -0.26
C GLU A 123 7.51 9.35 -0.93
N GLN A 124 8.75 9.30 -1.42
CA GLN A 124 9.33 10.33 -2.26
C GLN A 124 10.35 9.73 -3.22
N ASP A 125 10.24 10.09 -4.50
CA ASP A 125 11.13 9.63 -5.57
C ASP A 125 11.32 8.09 -5.62
N GLY A 126 10.25 7.35 -5.31
CA GLY A 126 10.23 5.89 -5.28
C GLY A 126 10.92 5.25 -4.07
N ALA A 127 11.38 6.04 -3.10
CA ALA A 127 11.82 5.57 -1.79
C ALA A 127 10.70 5.72 -0.76
N PHE A 128 10.61 4.75 0.15
CA PHE A 128 9.53 4.65 1.12
C PHE A 128 10.08 4.68 2.54
N VAL A 129 9.41 5.41 3.42
CA VAL A 129 9.66 5.43 4.86
C VAL A 129 8.39 5.04 5.59
N VAL A 130 8.47 4.02 6.43
CA VAL A 130 7.37 3.53 7.26
C VAL A 130 7.72 3.71 8.72
N ARG A 131 6.90 4.47 9.44
CA ARG A 131 6.97 4.59 10.89
C ARG A 131 5.89 3.72 11.51
N LEU A 132 6.32 2.80 12.37
CA LEU A 132 5.46 1.90 13.10
C LEU A 132 5.45 2.28 14.57
N PHE A 133 4.26 2.35 15.18
CA PHE A 133 4.16 2.39 16.63
C PHE A 133 3.94 0.98 17.17
N GLN A 134 4.83 0.48 18.01
CA GLN A 134 4.78 -0.88 18.54
C GLN A 134 4.67 -0.83 20.07
N PHE A 135 4.09 -1.88 20.65
CA PHE A 135 3.95 -2.02 22.11
C PHE A 135 4.63 -3.30 22.56
N GLY A 136 5.61 -3.17 23.45
CA GLY A 136 6.32 -4.30 24.07
C GLY A 136 6.15 -4.32 25.58
N GLN A 137 6.87 -5.23 26.24
CA GLN A 137 6.88 -5.34 27.71
C GLN A 137 7.38 -4.05 28.39
N ALA A 138 8.27 -3.30 27.73
CA ALA A 138 8.80 -2.02 28.21
C ALA A 138 7.94 -0.79 27.84
N GLY A 139 6.75 -0.99 27.26
CA GLY A 139 5.86 0.08 26.80
C GLY A 139 5.88 0.31 25.29
N GLY A 140 5.36 1.47 24.88
CA GLY A 140 5.24 1.87 23.48
C GLY A 140 6.53 2.51 22.93
N HIS A 141 6.92 2.16 21.72
CA HIS A 141 8.06 2.77 21.01
C HIS A 141 7.77 2.90 19.51
N HIS A 142 8.50 3.80 18.85
CA HIS A 142 8.44 3.98 17.40
C HIS A 142 9.64 3.30 16.72
N THR A 143 9.38 2.67 15.58
CA THR A 143 10.39 2.08 14.70
C THR A 143 10.24 2.69 13.32
N LEU A 144 11.37 2.99 12.67
CA LEU A 144 11.42 3.44 11.28
C LEU A 144 11.99 2.31 10.42
N ALA A 145 11.36 2.06 9.28
CA ALA A 145 11.85 1.19 8.23
C ALA A 145 11.91 1.99 6.93
N GLU A 146 13.01 1.85 6.20
CA GLU A 146 13.24 2.54 4.93
C GLU A 146 13.37 1.48 3.83
N PHE A 147 12.75 1.74 2.69
CA PHE A 147 12.80 0.87 1.52
C PHE A 147 13.18 1.71 0.31
N THR A 148 14.33 1.42 -0.28
CA THR A 148 14.71 1.96 -1.57
C THR A 148 13.93 1.27 -2.68
N ARG A 149 13.99 1.83 -3.90
CA ARG A 149 13.42 1.17 -5.08
C ARG A 149 13.98 -0.23 -5.30
N ASP A 150 15.26 -0.44 -5.02
CA ASP A 150 15.92 -1.75 -5.18
C ASP A 150 15.43 -2.75 -4.12
N ASP A 151 15.23 -2.31 -2.88
CA ASP A 151 14.65 -3.14 -1.81
C ASP A 151 13.24 -3.62 -2.21
N ILE A 152 12.41 -2.71 -2.74
CA ILE A 152 11.08 -3.05 -3.23
C ILE A 152 11.14 -4.08 -4.35
N ALA A 153 12.02 -3.89 -5.34
CA ALA A 153 12.20 -4.84 -6.43
C ALA A 153 12.59 -6.23 -5.90
N GLN A 154 13.49 -6.29 -4.92
CA GLN A 154 13.89 -7.54 -4.27
C GLN A 154 12.72 -8.19 -3.52
N MET A 155 11.97 -7.44 -2.72
CA MET A 155 10.81 -7.94 -1.98
C MET A 155 9.72 -8.49 -2.92
N VAL A 156 9.48 -7.83 -4.05
CA VAL A 156 8.52 -8.27 -5.06
C VAL A 156 8.95 -9.61 -5.67
N ASN A 157 10.23 -9.75 -6.01
CA ASN A 157 10.78 -10.99 -6.56
C ASN A 157 10.73 -12.16 -5.57
N GLN A 158 10.84 -11.89 -4.28
CA GLN A 158 10.71 -12.90 -3.22
C GLN A 158 9.24 -13.29 -2.93
N GLY A 159 8.30 -12.38 -3.17
CA GLY A 159 6.88 -12.54 -2.84
C GLY A 159 6.23 -13.87 -3.23
N PRO A 160 6.42 -14.42 -4.45
CA PRO A 160 5.84 -15.71 -4.82
C PRO A 160 6.25 -16.88 -3.91
N THR A 161 7.47 -16.87 -3.39
CA THR A 161 8.00 -17.95 -2.53
C THR A 161 7.38 -17.94 -1.13
N LEU A 162 6.91 -16.78 -0.66
CA LEU A 162 6.27 -16.61 0.64
C LEU A 162 4.80 -17.05 0.66
N ARG A 163 4.18 -17.23 -0.52
CA ARG A 163 2.78 -17.67 -0.67
C ARG A 163 2.62 -19.19 -0.68
N VAL A 164 3.70 -19.94 -0.87
CA VAL A 164 3.67 -21.41 -0.86
C VAL A 164 3.97 -21.87 0.57
N PRO A 165 3.04 -22.56 1.26
CA PRO A 165 3.36 -23.16 2.55
C PRO A 165 4.55 -24.12 2.36
N VAL A 166 5.63 -23.90 3.11
CA VAL A 166 6.71 -24.89 3.18
C VAL A 166 6.08 -26.20 3.65
N PRO A 167 6.15 -27.31 2.87
CA PRO A 167 5.59 -28.57 3.30
C PRO A 167 6.24 -28.96 4.62
N ALA A 168 5.43 -29.22 5.65
CA ALA A 168 5.94 -29.72 6.92
C ALA A 168 6.79 -30.98 6.65
N PRO A 169 8.01 -31.07 7.21
CA PRO A 169 8.82 -32.28 7.04
C PRO A 169 8.04 -33.49 7.55
N LYS A 170 7.95 -34.54 6.72
CA LYS A 170 7.30 -35.79 7.13
C LYS A 170 8.05 -36.33 8.35
N PRO A 171 7.34 -36.67 9.45
CA PRO A 171 7.96 -37.43 10.52
C PRO A 171 8.44 -38.78 9.97
N ALA A 172 9.63 -39.19 10.41
CA ALA A 172 10.31 -40.42 10.01
C ALA A 172 9.52 -41.69 10.43
#